data_AF-A0A7X7LBE3-F1
#
_entry.id   AF-A0A7X7LBE3-F1
#
_cell.length_a   1.000
_cell.length_b   1.000
_cell.length_c   1.000
_cell.angle_alpha   90.00
_cell.angle_beta   90.00
_cell.angle_gamma   90.00
#
_symmetry.space_group_name_H-M   'P 1'
#
loop_
_entity.id
_entity.type
_entity.pdbx_description
1 polymer ?
#
loop_
_entity_poly.entity_id
_entity_poly.type
_entity_poly.pdbx_seq_one_letter_code
_entity_poly.pdbx_strand_id
1 'polypeptide(L)'
;VRKGIERMDDNIVMPVRLVNCLLQAKFKGAGVEFTRFLVNTTVGLAGFYDPAKAWMGLEEYDEDFGQTFATWGIGPGCYIYLPLYGTGTLRDDVGSVFDSALDPRTYAPFGSYVKVFMKFNNMTMRIDDYERLQRENLDPYVVMRDMWYLMQTAKIAD
;
A
#
# COMPACT_ATOMS: atom_id res chain seq x y z
N VAL A 1 -19.67 -5.33 2.51
CA VAL A 1 -18.90 -6.58 2.44
C VAL A 1 -17.55 -6.37 1.74
N ARG A 2 -17.49 -5.99 0.45
CA ARG A 2 -16.23 -5.79 -0.30
C ARG A 2 -15.19 -4.91 0.43
N LYS A 3 -15.57 -3.71 0.87
CA LYS A 3 -14.70 -2.82 1.67
C LYS A 3 -14.25 -3.41 3.01
N GLY A 4 -15.03 -4.33 3.58
CA GLY A 4 -14.63 -5.01 4.82
C GLY A 4 -13.58 -6.09 4.57
N ILE A 5 -13.66 -6.78 3.42
CA ILE A 5 -12.64 -7.73 2.97
C ILE A 5 -11.33 -7.00 2.64
N GLU A 6 -11.40 -5.83 2.00
CA GLU A 6 -10.24 -4.96 1.74
C GLU A 6 -9.54 -4.56 3.04
N ARG A 7 -10.26 -4.02 4.02
CA ARG A 7 -9.68 -3.65 5.33
C ARG A 7 -9.07 -4.83 6.07
N MET A 8 -9.68 -6.00 5.97
CA MET A 8 -9.15 -7.22 6.57
C MET A 8 -7.83 -7.61 5.90
N ASP A 9 -7.74 -7.51 4.58
CA ASP A 9 -6.50 -7.71 3.82
C ASP A 9 -5.43 -6.70 4.24
N ASP A 10 -5.78 -5.42 4.31
CA ASP A 10 -4.86 -4.34 4.73
C ASP A 10 -4.34 -4.54 6.16
N ASN A 11 -5.17 -5.09 7.06
CA ASN A 11 -4.78 -5.42 8.42
C ASN A 11 -3.78 -6.58 8.47
N ILE A 12 -3.89 -7.57 7.58
CA ILE A 12 -2.93 -8.69 7.47
C ILE A 12 -1.57 -8.20 6.97
N VAL A 13 -1.54 -7.17 6.13
CA VAL A 13 -0.30 -6.58 5.57
C VAL A 13 0.42 -5.66 6.55
N MET A 14 -0.18 -5.32 7.70
CA MET A 14 0.42 -4.42 8.70
C MET A 14 1.89 -4.71 9.04
N PRO A 15 2.35 -5.97 9.21
CA PRO A 15 3.75 -6.24 9.54
C PRO A 15 4.75 -5.62 8.54
N VAL A 16 4.39 -5.55 7.27
CA VAL A 16 5.20 -4.91 6.22
C VAL A 16 5.36 -3.42 6.53
N ARG A 17 4.24 -2.71 6.77
CA ARG A 17 4.23 -1.27 7.08
C ARG A 17 4.95 -0.97 8.40
N LEU A 18 4.77 -1.80 9.41
CA LEU A 18 5.44 -1.67 10.71
C LEU A 18 6.96 -1.74 10.57
N VAL A 19 7.47 -2.76 9.87
CA VAL A 19 8.91 -2.91 9.67
C VAL A 19 9.48 -1.77 8.83
N ASN A 20 8.79 -1.35 7.77
CA ASN A 20 9.22 -0.21 6.97
C ASN A 20 9.23 1.10 7.76
N CYS A 21 8.21 1.37 8.59
CA CYS A 21 8.23 2.50 9.53
C CYS A 21 9.47 2.48 10.43
N LEU A 22 9.85 1.31 10.96
CA LEU A 22 11.04 1.17 11.81
C LEU A 22 12.34 1.38 11.01
N LEU A 23 12.43 0.85 9.80
CA LEU A 23 13.61 1.01 8.92
C LEU A 23 13.81 2.45 8.46
N GLN A 24 12.72 3.22 8.35
CA GLN A 24 12.73 4.65 8.05
C GLN A 24 12.90 5.52 9.31
N ALA A 25 13.06 4.93 10.50
CA ALA A 25 13.10 5.61 11.80
C ALA A 25 11.84 6.43 12.15
N LYS A 26 10.69 6.11 11.53
CA LYS A 26 9.38 6.70 11.79
C LYS A 26 8.69 6.01 12.98
N PHE A 27 9.21 6.18 14.19
CA PHE A 27 8.69 5.53 15.40
C PHE A 27 7.22 5.86 15.70
N LYS A 28 6.79 7.09 15.38
CA LYS A 28 5.39 7.50 15.52
C LYS A 28 4.49 6.68 14.60
N GLY A 29 4.87 6.53 13.33
CA GLY A 29 4.14 5.72 12.35
C GLY A 29 4.06 4.25 12.78
N ALA A 30 5.19 3.68 13.22
CA ALA A 30 5.23 2.30 13.73
C ALA A 30 4.27 2.08 14.91
N GLY A 31 4.23 3.00 15.87
CA GLY A 31 3.29 2.95 16.99
C GLY A 31 1.83 3.04 16.55
N VAL A 32 1.53 3.88 15.56
CA VAL A 32 0.19 4.01 15.00
C VAL A 32 -0.24 2.73 14.29
N GLU A 33 0.59 2.15 13.42
CA GLU A 33 0.29 0.90 12.72
C GLU A 33 0.07 -0.26 13.70
N PHE A 34 0.92 -0.36 14.72
CA PHE A 34 0.76 -1.36 15.77
C PHE A 34 -0.56 -1.19 16.53
N THR A 35 -0.93 0.04 16.87
CA THR A 35 -2.19 0.34 17.56
C THR A 35 -3.39 0.03 16.67
N ARG A 36 -3.34 0.43 15.39
CA ARG A 36 -4.36 0.13 14.39
C ARG A 36 -4.60 -1.37 14.30
N PHE A 37 -3.54 -2.17 14.20
CA PHE A 37 -3.66 -3.62 14.15
C PHE A 37 -4.32 -4.21 15.38
N LEU A 38 -3.91 -3.80 16.59
CA LEU A 38 -4.51 -4.31 17.82
C LEU A 38 -6.00 -3.99 17.88
N VAL A 39 -6.38 -2.74 17.61
CA VAL A 39 -7.76 -2.27 17.69
C VAL A 39 -8.63 -2.89 16.59
N ASN A 40 -8.14 -2.93 15.36
CA ASN A 40 -8.88 -3.49 14.22
C ASN A 40 -8.99 -5.01 14.32
N THR A 41 -7.99 -5.70 14.86
CA THR A 41 -8.04 -7.15 15.05
C THR A 41 -9.00 -7.54 16.19
N THR A 42 -8.97 -6.81 17.31
CA THR A 42 -9.81 -7.13 18.49
C THR A 42 -11.24 -6.64 18.35
N VAL A 43 -11.43 -5.33 18.15
CA VAL A 43 -12.74 -4.68 18.11
C VAL A 43 -13.31 -4.67 16.69
N GLY A 44 -12.45 -4.58 15.68
CA GLY A 44 -12.84 -4.52 14.28
C GLY A 44 -13.19 -5.87 13.64
N LEU A 45 -13.34 -6.94 14.42
CA LEU A 45 -13.56 -8.32 13.94
C LEU A 45 -12.48 -8.75 12.94
N ALA A 46 -11.23 -8.90 13.41
CA ALA A 46 -10.07 -9.27 12.59
C ALA A 46 -9.73 -8.28 11.45
N GLY A 47 -10.18 -7.03 11.55
CA GLY A 47 -9.93 -5.99 10.55
C GLY A 47 -11.07 -5.78 9.55
N PHE A 48 -12.21 -6.48 9.69
CA PHE A 48 -13.37 -6.24 8.81
C PHE A 48 -13.94 -4.81 8.96
N TYR A 49 -13.85 -4.25 10.16
CA TYR A 49 -14.12 -2.86 10.47
C TYR A 49 -12.82 -2.13 10.87
N ASP A 50 -12.80 -0.81 10.68
CA ASP A 50 -11.66 0.06 11.05
C ASP A 50 -12.06 1.03 12.19
N PRO A 51 -12.25 0.52 13.44
CA PRO A 51 -12.49 1.36 14.60
C PRO A 51 -11.30 2.26 14.94
N ALA A 52 -10.07 1.86 14.60
CA ALA A 52 -8.89 2.68 14.84
C ALA A 52 -8.97 4.02 14.10
N LYS A 53 -9.39 4.01 12.83
CA LYS A 53 -9.66 5.26 12.11
C LYS A 53 -10.91 5.96 12.60
N ALA A 54 -12.01 5.22 12.75
CA ALA A 54 -13.33 5.83 13.00
C ALA A 54 -13.46 6.47 14.39
N TRP A 55 -12.82 5.92 15.41
CA TRP A 55 -12.99 6.36 16.80
C TRP A 55 -11.75 7.05 17.37
N MET A 56 -10.57 6.66 16.91
CA MET A 56 -9.30 7.19 17.44
C MET A 56 -8.60 8.16 16.46
N GLY A 57 -9.12 8.32 15.24
CA GLY A 57 -8.53 9.21 14.24
C GLY A 57 -7.14 8.76 13.77
N LEU A 58 -6.80 7.48 13.95
CA LEU A 58 -5.51 6.93 13.56
C LEU A 58 -5.50 6.63 12.07
N GLU A 59 -4.84 7.48 11.28
CA GLU A 59 -4.61 7.23 9.86
C GLU A 59 -3.55 6.16 9.63
N GLU A 60 -3.65 5.48 8.49
CA GLU A 60 -2.73 4.42 8.10
C GLU A 60 -1.48 5.02 7.46
N TYR A 61 -0.32 4.49 7.84
CA TYR A 61 0.97 4.81 7.23
C TYR A 61 1.27 3.77 6.15
N ASP A 62 0.94 4.09 4.90
CA ASP A 62 1.14 3.23 3.73
C ASP A 62 2.62 3.19 3.30
N GLU A 63 3.43 2.52 4.12
CA GLU A 63 4.89 2.39 4.01
C GLU A 63 5.33 1.04 3.41
N ASP A 64 6.23 1.09 2.43
CA ASP A 64 6.76 -0.08 1.72
C ASP A 64 8.30 0.00 1.58
N PHE A 65 8.94 -1.09 1.12
CA PHE A 65 10.39 -1.10 0.94
C PHE A 65 10.88 -0.15 -0.15
N GLY A 66 10.05 0.17 -1.14
CA GLY A 66 10.38 1.18 -2.16
C GLY A 66 10.60 2.56 -1.52
N GLN A 67 9.71 2.95 -0.60
CA GLN A 67 9.83 4.16 0.21
C GLN A 67 11.02 4.08 1.17
N THR A 68 11.23 2.94 1.82
CA THR A 68 12.41 2.74 2.69
C THR A 68 13.71 2.94 1.93
N PHE A 69 13.85 2.36 0.73
CA PHE A 69 15.00 2.60 -0.14
C PHE A 69 15.14 4.06 -0.56
N ALA A 70 14.01 4.76 -0.79
CA ALA A 70 14.01 6.19 -1.06
C ALA A 70 14.60 6.99 0.11
N THR A 71 14.23 6.68 1.35
CA THR A 71 14.78 7.35 2.55
C THR A 71 16.28 7.11 2.72
N TRP A 72 16.79 5.97 2.23
CA TRP A 72 18.22 5.66 2.23
C TRP A 72 18.97 6.29 1.04
N GLY A 73 18.29 7.10 0.21
CA GLY A 73 18.89 7.83 -0.91
C GLY A 73 18.93 7.05 -2.22
N ILE A 74 18.28 5.89 -2.32
CA ILE A 74 18.17 5.15 -3.58
C ILE A 74 17.12 5.83 -4.46
N GLY A 75 17.57 6.32 -5.62
CA GLY A 75 16.71 6.96 -6.60
C GLY A 75 15.64 6.02 -7.15
N PRO A 76 14.52 6.57 -7.70
CA PRO A 76 13.43 5.75 -8.25
C PRO A 76 13.87 4.87 -9.42
N GLY A 77 14.88 5.31 -10.19
CA GLY A 77 15.27 4.64 -11.43
C GLY A 77 14.22 4.86 -12.54
N CYS A 78 14.04 3.86 -13.41
CA CYS A 78 13.09 3.94 -14.51
C CYS A 78 11.65 3.84 -13.99
N TYR A 79 10.79 4.75 -14.42
CA TYR A 79 9.34 4.60 -14.26
C TYR A 79 8.82 3.56 -15.25
N ILE A 80 8.00 2.65 -14.75
CA ILE A 80 7.43 1.54 -15.51
C ILE A 80 5.93 1.51 -15.26
N TYR A 81 5.17 1.31 -16.33
CA TYR A 81 3.76 0.97 -16.25
C TYR A 81 3.58 -0.49 -16.64
N LEU A 82 3.14 -1.30 -15.69
CA LEU A 82 2.87 -2.72 -15.93
C LEU A 82 1.36 -2.95 -16.00
N PRO A 83 0.87 -3.58 -17.07
CA PRO A 83 -0.53 -4.02 -17.14
C PRO A 83 -0.86 -4.85 -15.89
N LEU A 84 -2.00 -4.55 -15.24
CA LEU A 84 -2.48 -5.18 -13.99
C LEU A 84 -1.67 -4.85 -12.71
N TYR A 85 -0.38 -4.57 -12.81
CA TYR A 85 0.44 -4.25 -11.64
C TYR A 85 0.32 -2.77 -11.24
N GLY A 86 0.10 -1.89 -12.22
CA GLY A 86 -0.07 -0.45 -12.04
C GLY A 86 1.19 0.35 -12.42
N THR A 87 1.21 1.58 -11.95
CA THR A 87 2.34 2.52 -12.06
C THR A 87 3.36 2.23 -10.97
N GLY A 88 4.65 2.20 -11.30
CA GLY A 88 5.71 2.02 -10.31
C GLY A 88 7.08 2.37 -10.87
N THR A 89 8.11 2.16 -10.06
CA THR A 89 9.50 2.32 -10.49
C THR A 89 10.30 1.06 -10.26
N LEU A 90 11.45 0.94 -10.94
CA LEU A 90 12.34 -0.21 -10.77
C LEU A 90 12.73 -0.43 -9.30
N ARG A 91 12.91 0.66 -8.53
CA ARG A 91 13.18 0.57 -7.10
C ARG A 91 12.04 -0.07 -6.33
N ASP A 92 10.80 0.31 -6.63
CA ASP A 92 9.63 -0.20 -5.91
C ASP A 92 9.35 -1.66 -6.30
N ASP A 93 9.63 -2.06 -7.55
CA ASP A 93 9.58 -3.46 -7.97
C ASP A 93 10.57 -4.32 -7.17
N VAL A 94 11.81 -3.83 -6.98
CA VAL A 94 12.79 -4.50 -6.12
C VAL A 94 12.33 -4.50 -4.66
N GLY A 95 11.76 -3.39 -4.17
CA GLY A 95 11.16 -3.30 -2.83
C GLY A 95 10.07 -4.34 -2.60
N SER A 96 9.20 -4.55 -3.60
CA SER A 96 8.08 -5.47 -3.53
C SER A 96 8.49 -6.93 -3.25
N VAL A 97 9.72 -7.32 -3.61
CA VAL A 97 10.30 -8.63 -3.29
C VAL A 97 10.53 -8.76 -1.79
N PHE A 98 11.06 -7.72 -1.15
CA PHE A 98 11.27 -7.67 0.30
C PHE A 98 9.94 -7.53 1.05
N ASP A 99 9.01 -6.70 0.54
CA ASP A 99 7.66 -6.59 1.11
C ASP A 99 6.96 -7.94 1.08
N SER A 100 7.12 -8.70 -0.02
CA SER A 100 6.58 -10.06 -0.13
C SER A 100 7.19 -11.02 0.88
N ALA A 101 8.45 -10.85 1.28
CA ALA A 101 9.06 -11.67 2.32
C ALA A 101 8.51 -11.36 3.72
N LEU A 102 8.09 -10.12 3.99
CA LEU A 102 7.50 -9.73 5.26
C LEU A 102 5.99 -9.96 5.32
N ASP A 103 5.33 -10.11 4.18
CA ASP A 103 3.90 -10.33 4.09
C ASP A 103 3.50 -11.74 4.56
N PRO A 104 2.71 -11.88 5.65
CA PRO A 104 2.29 -13.16 6.18
C PRO A 104 1.55 -14.05 5.16
N ARG A 105 0.88 -13.44 4.18
CA ARG A 105 0.13 -14.15 3.13
C ARG A 105 1.06 -14.98 2.25
N THR A 106 2.34 -14.63 2.11
CA THR A 106 3.29 -15.39 1.29
C THR A 106 3.50 -16.81 1.81
N TYR A 107 3.36 -17.01 3.12
CA TYR A 107 3.60 -18.29 3.78
C TYR A 107 2.33 -19.13 3.95
N ALA A 108 1.15 -18.56 3.71
CA ALA A 108 -0.12 -19.26 3.80
C ALA A 108 -0.36 -20.15 2.55
N PRO A 109 -0.95 -21.35 2.71
CA PRO A 109 -1.39 -22.14 1.56
C PRO A 109 -2.39 -21.32 0.75
N PHE A 110 -2.21 -21.28 -0.57
CA PHE A 110 -2.96 -20.45 -1.52
C PHE A 110 -2.82 -18.93 -1.35
N GLY A 111 -1.94 -18.44 -0.48
CA GLY A 111 -1.81 -17.01 -0.20
C GLY A 111 -1.43 -16.17 -1.42
N SER A 112 -0.61 -16.71 -2.33
CA SER A 112 -0.32 -16.04 -3.62
C SER A 112 -1.57 -15.82 -4.47
N TYR A 113 -2.52 -16.77 -4.48
CA TYR A 113 -3.80 -16.60 -5.19
C TYR A 113 -4.67 -15.54 -4.52
N VAL A 114 -4.67 -15.50 -3.19
CA VAL A 114 -5.38 -14.46 -2.41
C VAL A 114 -4.82 -13.07 -2.74
N LYS A 115 -3.49 -12.90 -2.77
CA LYS A 115 -2.85 -11.63 -3.14
C LYS A 115 -3.29 -11.16 -4.52
N VAL A 116 -3.21 -12.06 -5.51
CA VAL A 116 -3.63 -11.74 -6.89
C VAL A 116 -5.11 -11.37 -6.93
N PHE A 117 -5.98 -12.16 -6.29
CA PHE A 117 -7.40 -11.89 -6.22
C PHE A 117 -7.72 -10.54 -5.57
N MET A 118 -7.09 -10.22 -4.44
CA MET A 118 -7.27 -8.94 -3.75
C MET A 118 -6.77 -7.78 -4.62
N LYS A 119 -5.63 -7.93 -5.29
CA LYS A 119 -5.11 -6.91 -6.22
C LYS A 119 -6.08 -6.64 -7.37
N PHE A 120 -6.64 -7.68 -7.99
CA PHE A 120 -7.68 -7.53 -9.00
C PHE A 120 -8.94 -6.88 -8.43
N ASN A 121 -9.38 -7.30 -7.25
CA ASN A 121 -10.54 -6.74 -6.59
C ASN A 121 -10.35 -5.23 -6.31
N ASN A 122 -9.18 -4.80 -5.85
CA ASN A 122 -8.89 -3.40 -5.56
C ASN A 122 -8.78 -2.56 -6.84
N MET A 123 -8.21 -3.12 -7.92
CA MET A 123 -8.18 -2.46 -9.23
C MET A 123 -9.59 -2.17 -9.75
N THR A 124 -10.50 -3.15 -9.65
CA THR A 124 -11.90 -2.96 -10.07
C THR A 124 -12.64 -1.94 -9.19
N MET A 125 -12.14 -1.55 -8.02
CA MET A 125 -12.72 -0.44 -7.24
C MET A 125 -12.32 0.94 -7.75
N ARG A 126 -11.22 1.02 -8.50
CA ARG A 126 -10.62 2.27 -8.98
C ARG A 126 -10.77 2.47 -10.49
N ILE A 127 -11.50 1.57 -11.16
CA ILE A 127 -11.63 1.58 -12.61
C ILE A 127 -12.37 2.82 -13.11
N ASP A 128 -13.39 3.29 -12.38
CA ASP A 128 -14.15 4.50 -12.73
C ASP A 128 -13.25 5.75 -12.69
N ASP A 129 -12.36 5.86 -11.70
CA ASP A 129 -11.41 6.97 -11.58
C ASP A 129 -10.38 6.94 -12.71
N TYR A 130 -9.90 5.74 -13.05
CA TYR A 130 -8.99 5.52 -14.16
C TYR A 130 -9.61 5.90 -15.51
N GLU A 131 -10.86 5.49 -15.77
CA GLU A 131 -11.58 5.85 -16.98
C GLU A 131 -11.84 7.35 -17.09
N ARG A 132 -12.13 8.02 -15.96
CA ARG A 132 -12.27 9.49 -15.93
C ARG A 132 -10.98 10.18 -16.33
N LEU A 133 -9.85 9.77 -15.74
CA LEU A 133 -8.53 10.31 -16.10
C LEU A 133 -8.21 10.13 -17.57
N GLN A 134 -8.56 8.97 -18.15
CA GLN A 134 -8.34 8.70 -19.56
C GLN A 134 -9.20 9.56 -20.49
N ARG A 135 -10.45 9.87 -20.12
CA ARG A 135 -11.36 10.65 -20.95
C ARG A 135 -11.09 12.15 -20.88
N GLU A 136 -10.60 12.64 -19.74
CA GLU A 136 -10.39 14.08 -19.50
C GLU A 136 -9.02 14.59 -19.98
N ASN A 137 -8.03 13.70 -20.15
CA ASN A 137 -6.66 14.08 -20.47
C ASN A 137 -6.23 13.60 -21.86
N LEU A 138 -5.49 14.46 -22.56
CA LEU A 138 -4.95 14.16 -23.89
C LEU A 138 -3.81 13.13 -23.85
N ASP A 139 -3.02 13.13 -22.78
CA ASP A 139 -1.99 12.12 -22.47
C ASP A 139 -2.15 11.61 -21.02
N PRO A 140 -2.96 10.56 -20.80
CA PRO A 140 -3.18 10.00 -19.47
C PRO A 140 -1.92 9.40 -18.83
N TYR A 141 -0.96 8.95 -19.64
CA TYR A 141 0.25 8.30 -19.14
C TYR A 141 1.16 9.30 -18.43
N VAL A 142 1.38 10.47 -19.04
CA VAL A 142 2.18 11.54 -18.44
C VAL A 142 1.55 12.03 -17.14
N VAL A 143 0.22 12.21 -17.13
CA VAL A 143 -0.50 12.62 -15.92
C VAL A 143 -0.34 11.60 -14.80
N MET A 144 -0.51 10.30 -15.09
CA MET A 144 -0.34 9.23 -14.09
C MET A 144 1.08 9.19 -13.53
N ARG A 145 2.10 9.32 -14.40
CA ARG A 145 3.50 9.34 -14.00
C ARG A 145 3.79 10.53 -13.07
N ASP A 146 3.37 11.73 -13.46
CA ASP A 146 3.65 12.94 -12.70
C ASP A 146 2.91 12.92 -11.36
N MET A 147 1.65 12.47 -11.35
CA MET A 147 0.90 12.22 -10.13
C MET A 147 1.57 11.19 -9.23
N TRP A 148 2.10 10.10 -9.79
CA TRP A 148 2.82 9.09 -9.03
C TRP A 148 4.06 9.68 -8.34
N TYR A 149 4.89 10.46 -9.04
CA TYR A 149 6.04 11.12 -8.44
C TYR A 149 5.64 12.12 -7.35
N LEU A 150 4.55 12.87 -7.54
CA LEU A 150 4.00 13.77 -6.53
C LEU A 150 3.56 13.02 -5.27
N MET A 151 2.84 11.91 -5.42
CA MET A 151 2.42 11.08 -4.29
C MET A 151 3.62 10.48 -3.57
N GLN A 152 4.60 9.95 -4.31
CA GLN A 152 5.79 9.34 -3.73
C GLN A 152 6.62 10.35 -2.93
N THR A 153 6.80 11.56 -3.46
CA THR A 153 7.53 12.61 -2.74
C THR A 153 6.79 13.09 -1.50
N ALA A 154 5.46 13.15 -1.53
CA ALA A 154 4.65 13.44 -0.34
C ALA A 154 4.84 12.38 0.75
N LYS A 155 4.76 11.08 0.40
CA LYS A 155 4.95 9.98 1.37
C LYS A 155 6.34 9.94 2.01
N ILE A 156 7.38 10.29 1.24
CA ILE A 156 8.76 10.34 1.76
C ILE A 156 8.97 11.55 2.68
N ALA A 157 8.22 12.64 2.46
CA ALA A 157 8.35 13.87 3.23
C ALA A 157 7.62 13.84 4.58
N ASP A 158 6.57 13.03 4.71
CA ASP A 158 5.85 12.73 5.96
C ASP A 158 6.71 11.91 6.94
#